data_AF-A0AAW1NSG6-F1
#
_entry.id   AF-A0AAW1NSG6-F1
#
_cell.length_a   1.000
_cell.length_b   1.000
_cell.length_c   1.000
_cell.angle_alpha   90.00
_cell.angle_beta   90.00
_cell.angle_gamma   90.00
#
_symmetry.space_group_name_H-M   'P 1'
#
loop_
_entity.id
_entity.type
_entity.pdbx_description
1 polymer ?
#
loop_
_entity_poly.entity_id
_entity_poly.type
_entity_poly.pdbx_seq_one_letter_code
_entity_poly.pdbx_strand_id
1 'polypeptide(L)'
;MKKKDKKRAAEEQAAVTDDAAPSVSYATPAQHAAFFDSLIDLVPRKYYLEPDEPLLNLKHMKKAEKQAAKRQLKEEYRKNKRAKMDPSLPQTTQEWQRLREERQRTGAAGAQAEGADAEAAAAELDEGGGSRQAVPPRLQLSETNPATLDELRQRLQDRVQTMREKRKADDRQSGAKSAKAWRKNAVGKGAKQKAAAPATDAEPAEQAQAQTSSQAPGTPPQADQISFGRLHVPPDAAKLLKQKKKKKPTKKQLLEAARKAQPPAPGSQEAWDKALKKAKGVKIYDDKSRLNRDVKREQRQKKKRARQWKERNSKQRAEQKAQQTKRKDNLSARTETKMQNRRNKREAKLMRPGFEGRRSTFIS
;
A
#
# COMPACT_ATOMS: atom_id res chain seq x y z
N MET A 1 -45.72 74.32 33.30
CA MET A 1 -45.25 75.25 32.25
C MET A 1 -44.14 74.53 31.48
N LYS A 2 -44.10 74.27 30.17
CA LYS A 2 -44.90 74.65 28.99
C LYS A 2 -44.84 73.43 28.03
N LYS A 3 -45.99 72.92 27.60
CA LYS A 3 -46.14 72.05 26.43
C LYS A 3 -46.74 72.91 25.32
N LYS A 4 -45.94 73.30 24.33
CA LYS A 4 -46.33 73.74 22.98
C LYS A 4 -45.03 73.99 22.22
N ASP A 5 -45.05 73.71 20.91
CA ASP A 5 -44.00 73.95 19.89
C ASP A 5 -43.59 72.70 19.10
N LYS A 6 -44.12 71.51 19.44
CA LYS A 6 -43.93 70.28 18.64
C LYS A 6 -44.95 70.09 17.49
N LYS A 7 -45.44 71.17 16.85
CA LYS A 7 -46.49 71.03 15.82
C LYS A 7 -46.43 71.98 14.61
N ARG A 8 -45.29 72.60 14.30
CA ARG A 8 -45.18 73.51 13.13
C ARG A 8 -44.01 73.26 12.17
N ALA A 9 -43.22 72.21 12.37
CA ALA A 9 -42.14 71.85 11.44
C ALA A 9 -42.41 70.56 10.63
N ALA A 10 -43.67 70.10 10.61
CA ALA A 10 -44.08 68.88 9.92
C ALA A 10 -44.82 69.16 8.58
N GLU A 11 -44.80 70.40 8.08
CA GLU A 11 -45.65 70.83 6.97
C GLU A 11 -44.91 71.78 6.00
N GLU A 12 -43.69 71.39 5.66
CA GLU A 12 -42.90 71.90 4.52
C GLU A 12 -41.77 70.86 4.42
N GLN A 13 -41.91 69.76 3.68
CA GLN A 13 -41.60 69.72 2.26
C GLN A 13 -42.14 68.38 1.73
N ALA A 14 -43.38 68.40 1.26
CA ALA A 14 -43.94 67.37 0.42
C ALA A 14 -44.40 68.05 -0.86
N ALA A 15 -43.53 68.08 -1.88
CA ALA A 15 -43.85 68.08 -3.31
C ALA A 15 -42.62 68.50 -4.14
N VAL A 16 -41.88 67.53 -4.67
CA VAL A 16 -41.40 67.56 -6.06
C VAL A 16 -41.45 66.11 -6.56
N THR A 17 -42.23 65.90 -7.62
CA THR A 17 -42.53 64.64 -8.28
C THR A 17 -41.57 64.35 -9.44
N ASP A 18 -41.40 63.05 -9.68
CA ASP A 18 -41.10 62.38 -10.95
C ASP A 18 -39.73 62.55 -11.62
N ASP A 19 -38.92 61.49 -11.56
CA ASP A 19 -38.41 60.91 -12.80
C ASP A 19 -38.32 59.37 -12.69
N ALA A 20 -39.02 58.70 -13.59
CA ALA A 20 -39.14 57.25 -13.66
C ALA A 20 -37.94 56.66 -14.39
N ALA A 21 -36.84 56.41 -13.67
CA ALA A 21 -35.85 55.43 -14.10
C ALA A 21 -36.33 54.03 -13.67
N PRO A 22 -36.20 52.98 -14.51
CA PRO A 22 -36.46 51.62 -14.04
C PRO A 22 -35.48 51.37 -12.90
N SER A 23 -35.98 51.33 -11.67
CA SER A 23 -35.17 50.99 -10.51
C SER A 23 -34.73 49.55 -10.69
N VAL A 24 -33.58 49.36 -11.35
CA VAL A 24 -32.81 48.14 -11.23
C VAL A 24 -32.63 47.99 -9.72
N SER A 25 -33.31 47.02 -9.14
CA SER A 25 -33.18 46.73 -7.72
C SER A 25 -31.74 46.28 -7.52
N TYR A 26 -30.85 47.24 -7.22
CA TYR A 26 -29.48 46.92 -6.87
C TYR A 26 -29.57 46.06 -5.63
N ALA A 27 -29.08 44.83 -5.75
CA ALA A 27 -29.01 43.95 -4.61
C ALA A 27 -28.23 44.66 -3.51
N THR A 28 -28.67 44.55 -2.26
CA THR A 28 -27.98 45.21 -1.16
C THR A 28 -26.55 44.63 -1.06
N PRO A 29 -25.56 45.38 -0.54
CA PRO A 29 -24.20 44.85 -0.35
C PRO A 29 -24.18 43.52 0.43
N ALA A 30 -25.13 43.32 1.35
CA ALA A 30 -25.33 42.06 2.06
C ALA A 30 -25.79 40.91 1.15
N GLN A 31 -26.67 41.18 0.17
CA GLN A 31 -27.10 40.20 -0.82
C GLN A 31 -25.96 39.84 -1.79
N HIS A 32 -25.13 40.81 -2.16
CA HIS A 32 -23.91 40.55 -2.95
C HIS A 32 -22.92 39.68 -2.17
N ALA A 33 -22.68 39.95 -0.89
CA ALA A 33 -21.83 39.12 -0.04
C ALA A 33 -22.35 37.67 0.04
N ALA A 34 -23.65 37.47 0.28
CA ALA A 34 -24.26 36.16 0.29
C ALA A 34 -24.14 35.42 -1.06
N PHE A 35 -24.27 36.15 -2.18
CA PHE A 35 -24.05 35.61 -3.51
C PHE A 35 -22.61 35.15 -3.72
N PHE A 36 -21.62 35.96 -3.32
CA PHE A 36 -20.21 35.56 -3.42
C PHE A 36 -19.87 34.36 -2.52
N ASP A 37 -20.45 34.28 -1.33
CA ASP A 37 -20.30 33.10 -0.45
C ASP A 37 -20.84 31.83 -1.13
N SER A 38 -22.00 31.92 -1.80
CA SER A 38 -22.56 30.81 -2.57
C SER A 38 -21.72 30.41 -3.78
N LEU A 39 -21.02 31.36 -4.41
CA LEU A 39 -20.09 31.07 -5.52
C LEU A 39 -18.84 30.34 -5.03
N ILE A 40 -18.33 30.70 -3.85
CA ILE A 40 -17.16 30.06 -3.24
C ILE A 40 -17.47 28.59 -2.91
N ASP A 41 -18.69 28.30 -2.46
CA ASP A 41 -19.14 26.93 -2.17
C ASP A 41 -19.22 26.03 -3.40
N LEU A 42 -19.41 26.60 -4.59
CA LEU A 42 -19.48 25.83 -5.82
C LEU A 42 -18.13 25.26 -6.25
N VAL A 43 -17.03 25.86 -5.78
CA VAL A 43 -15.69 25.41 -6.09
C VAL A 43 -15.21 24.43 -5.02
N PRO A 44 -14.67 23.25 -5.39
CA PRO A 44 -14.20 22.29 -4.41
C PRO A 44 -13.15 22.88 -3.47
N ARG A 45 -13.40 22.71 -2.16
CA ARG A 45 -12.55 23.17 -1.05
C ARG A 45 -11.05 22.91 -1.25
N LYS A 46 -10.70 21.79 -1.89
CA LYS A 46 -9.33 21.33 -2.14
C LYS A 46 -8.44 22.38 -2.84
N TYR A 47 -9.01 23.31 -3.60
CA TYR A 47 -8.24 24.30 -4.35
C TYR A 47 -7.88 25.56 -3.56
N TYR A 48 -8.62 25.85 -2.49
CA TYR A 48 -8.43 27.07 -1.69
C TYR A 48 -7.96 26.80 -0.26
N LEU A 49 -8.27 25.62 0.30
CA LEU A 49 -7.77 25.23 1.61
C LEU A 49 -6.66 24.18 1.47
N GLU A 50 -5.54 24.47 2.11
CA GLU A 50 -4.47 23.52 2.29
C GLU A 50 -5.00 22.28 3.03
N PRO A 51 -4.55 21.07 2.65
CA PRO A 51 -4.91 19.88 3.40
C PRO A 51 -4.39 20.00 4.84
N ASP A 52 -5.29 19.84 5.82
CA ASP A 52 -4.97 19.95 7.25
C ASP A 52 -3.96 18.89 7.74
N GLU A 53 -3.75 17.83 6.96
CA GLU A 53 -2.83 16.75 7.30
C GLU A 53 -1.63 16.70 6.36
N PRO A 54 -0.40 16.73 6.90
CA PRO A 54 0.80 16.57 6.09
C PRO A 54 0.81 15.18 5.46
N LEU A 55 1.20 15.11 4.19
CA LEU A 55 1.32 13.85 3.44
C LEU A 55 2.41 12.97 4.07
N LEU A 56 2.00 12.01 4.91
CA LEU A 56 2.93 11.10 5.58
C LEU A 56 3.66 10.19 4.59
N ASN A 57 4.98 10.34 4.50
CA ASN A 57 5.84 9.51 3.65
C ASN A 57 6.17 8.16 4.31
N LEU A 58 5.26 7.18 4.18
CA LEU A 58 5.40 5.82 4.72
C LEU A 58 6.59 4.99 4.14
N LYS A 59 7.39 5.57 3.25
CA LYS A 59 8.50 4.88 2.57
C LYS A 59 9.74 4.76 3.48
N HIS A 60 10.01 5.78 4.30
CA HIS A 60 11.25 5.89 5.08
C HIS A 60 11.09 5.58 6.57
N MET A 61 9.89 5.20 7.03
CA MET A 61 9.64 4.86 8.43
C MET A 61 10.03 3.43 8.79
N LYS A 62 10.36 3.18 10.07
CA LYS A 62 10.65 1.83 10.57
C LYS A 62 9.41 0.94 10.44
N LYS A 63 9.59 -0.39 10.38
CA LYS A 63 8.48 -1.34 10.13
C LYS A 63 7.34 -1.22 11.15
N ALA A 64 7.65 -1.02 12.43
CA ALA A 64 6.66 -0.85 13.49
C ALA A 64 5.87 0.46 13.34
N GLU A 65 6.56 1.59 13.19
CA GLU A 65 5.98 2.91 12.93
C GLU A 65 5.09 2.91 11.68
N LYS A 66 5.54 2.26 10.60
CA LYS A 66 4.75 2.11 9.37
C LYS A 66 3.46 1.32 9.57
N GLN A 67 3.45 0.33 10.47
CA GLN A 67 2.24 -0.41 10.79
C GLN A 67 1.30 0.41 11.67
N ALA A 68 1.84 1.16 12.64
CA ALA A 68 1.08 2.09 13.49
C ALA A 68 0.42 3.20 12.65
N ALA A 69 1.18 3.89 11.80
CA ALA A 69 0.66 4.92 10.89
C ALA A 69 -0.42 4.38 9.95
N LYS A 70 -0.28 3.13 9.48
CA LYS A 70 -1.33 2.47 8.67
C LYS A 70 -2.58 2.10 9.48
N ARG A 71 -2.48 1.88 10.78
CA ARG A 71 -3.64 1.66 11.66
C ARG A 71 -4.36 2.99 11.90
N GLN A 72 -3.62 4.05 12.22
CA GLN A 72 -4.13 5.41 12.37
C GLN A 72 -4.88 5.88 11.11
N LEU A 73 -4.26 5.79 9.93
CA LEU A 73 -4.91 6.12 8.65
C LEU A 73 -6.21 5.34 8.40
N LYS A 74 -6.30 4.08 8.85
CA LYS A 74 -7.54 3.29 8.72
C LYS A 74 -8.61 3.73 9.70
N GLU A 75 -8.23 4.11 10.90
CA GLU A 75 -9.13 4.62 11.93
C GLU A 75 -9.67 5.99 11.53
N GLU A 76 -8.81 6.90 11.09
CA GLU A 76 -9.17 8.19 10.50
C GLU A 76 -10.08 8.01 9.29
N TYR A 77 -9.77 7.09 8.38
CA TYR A 77 -10.66 6.78 7.26
C TYR A 77 -12.05 6.30 7.70
N ARG A 78 -12.14 5.52 8.79
CA ARG A 78 -13.43 5.09 9.37
C ARG A 78 -14.15 6.25 10.05
N LYS A 79 -13.42 7.10 10.77
CA LYS A 79 -13.95 8.32 11.42
C LYS A 79 -14.47 9.31 10.37
N ASN A 80 -13.70 9.59 9.32
CA ASN A 80 -14.08 10.48 8.22
C ASN A 80 -15.30 9.94 7.46
N LYS A 81 -15.45 8.61 7.34
CA LYS A 81 -16.66 8.01 6.80
C LYS A 81 -17.88 8.18 7.69
N ARG A 82 -17.70 8.09 9.00
CA ARG A 82 -18.77 8.32 9.98
C ARG A 82 -19.18 9.78 9.98
N ALA A 83 -18.19 10.68 10.08
CA ALA A 83 -18.35 12.12 9.96
C ALA A 83 -19.06 12.53 8.65
N LYS A 84 -18.71 11.93 7.52
CA LYS A 84 -19.42 12.20 6.25
C LYS A 84 -20.92 11.89 6.30
N MET A 85 -21.36 11.02 7.23
CA MET A 85 -22.76 10.64 7.39
C MET A 85 -23.47 11.42 8.51
N ASP A 86 -22.77 12.29 9.24
CA ASP A 86 -23.37 13.08 10.32
C ASP A 86 -23.81 14.45 9.76
N PRO A 87 -25.12 14.77 9.78
CA PRO A 87 -25.66 15.99 9.18
C PRO A 87 -25.32 17.28 9.96
N SER A 88 -24.77 17.15 11.16
CA SER A 88 -24.35 18.27 12.01
C SER A 88 -22.99 18.85 11.65
N LEU A 89 -22.26 18.22 10.73
CA LEU A 89 -20.94 18.69 10.29
C LEU A 89 -21.07 19.75 9.19
N PRO A 90 -20.13 20.70 9.13
CA PRO A 90 -20.20 21.80 8.18
C PRO A 90 -20.18 21.28 6.73
N GLN A 91 -21.13 21.76 5.94
CA GLN A 91 -21.24 21.40 4.52
C GLN A 91 -20.56 22.43 3.63
N THR A 92 -20.57 23.70 4.07
CA THR A 92 -20.08 24.86 3.34
C THR A 92 -18.60 25.12 3.58
N THR A 93 -17.89 25.60 2.56
CA THR A 93 -16.45 25.88 2.61
C THR A 93 -16.09 26.91 3.68
N GLN A 94 -16.94 27.94 3.85
CA GLN A 94 -16.82 28.99 4.86
C GLN A 94 -16.96 28.44 6.28
N GLU A 95 -17.90 27.51 6.50
CA GLU A 95 -18.07 26.87 7.80
C GLU A 95 -16.84 26.03 8.18
N TRP A 96 -16.19 25.39 7.19
CA TRP A 96 -14.90 24.72 7.41
C TRP A 96 -13.78 25.69 7.77
N GLN A 97 -13.76 26.89 7.18
CA GLN A 97 -12.81 27.95 7.57
C GLN A 97 -13.05 28.42 9.01
N ARG A 98 -14.30 28.73 9.36
CA ARG A 98 -14.69 29.11 10.73
C ARG A 98 -14.36 28.02 11.74
N LEU A 99 -14.68 26.76 11.43
CA LEU A 99 -14.35 25.62 12.30
C LEU A 99 -12.84 25.44 12.45
N ARG A 100 -12.06 25.69 11.39
CA ARG A 100 -10.59 25.65 11.43
C ARG A 100 -10.05 26.76 12.32
N GLU A 101 -10.58 27.97 12.20
CA GLU A 101 -10.24 29.11 13.05
C GLU A 101 -10.63 28.86 14.51
N GLU A 102 -11.80 28.31 14.80
CA GLU A 102 -12.22 27.89 16.14
C GLU A 102 -11.30 26.80 16.70
N ARG A 103 -10.93 25.82 15.88
CA ARG A 103 -9.96 24.78 16.25
C ARG A 103 -8.56 25.35 16.48
N GLN A 104 -8.16 26.38 15.73
CA GLN A 104 -6.90 27.09 15.96
C GLN A 104 -6.96 27.96 17.22
N ARG A 105 -8.07 28.65 17.49
CA ARG A 105 -8.28 29.44 18.72
C ARG A 105 -8.31 28.54 19.97
N THR A 106 -8.98 27.39 19.89
CA THR A 106 -9.04 26.40 20.98
C THR A 106 -7.77 25.55 21.09
N GLY A 107 -7.11 25.27 19.96
CA GLY A 107 -5.83 24.54 19.90
C GLY A 107 -4.63 25.38 20.30
N ALA A 108 -4.63 26.69 20.04
CA ALA A 108 -3.62 27.63 20.51
C ALA A 108 -3.62 27.77 22.04
N ALA A 109 -4.77 27.54 22.70
CA ALA A 109 -4.85 27.45 24.16
C ALA A 109 -4.26 26.15 24.74
N GLY A 110 -3.97 25.13 23.91
CA GLY A 110 -3.40 23.85 24.33
C GLY A 110 -2.00 23.55 23.79
N ALA A 111 -1.36 24.50 23.10
CA ALA A 111 -0.05 24.35 22.48
C ALA A 111 0.99 25.38 22.99
N GLN A 112 0.74 25.99 24.14
CA GLN A 112 1.70 26.82 24.90
C GLN A 112 2.16 26.08 26.15
N ALA A 113 2.89 24.98 25.98
CA ALA A 113 3.81 24.44 26.98
C ALA A 113 4.75 23.50 26.22
N GLU A 114 6.06 23.70 26.40
CA GLU A 114 7.19 23.13 25.64
C GLU A 114 7.66 23.99 24.45
N GLY A 115 8.23 25.15 24.79
CA GLY A 115 9.18 25.87 23.96
C GLY A 115 10.27 26.48 24.84
N ALA A 116 11.54 26.13 24.55
CA ALA A 116 12.81 26.80 24.91
C ALA A 116 13.96 25.78 24.70
N ASP A 117 15.04 25.94 23.94
CA ASP A 117 15.70 27.02 23.17
C ASP A 117 16.64 26.29 22.15
N ALA A 118 17.30 26.84 21.13
CA ALA A 118 17.77 28.18 20.83
C ALA A 118 18.04 28.32 19.32
N GLU A 119 17.80 29.53 18.84
CA GLU A 119 18.18 30.09 17.54
C GLU A 119 19.67 30.48 17.53
N ALA A 120 20.39 30.30 16.41
CA ALA A 120 21.41 31.25 15.91
C ALA A 120 22.24 30.69 14.72
N ALA A 121 22.63 31.63 13.85
CA ALA A 121 23.74 31.61 12.90
C ALA A 121 23.45 31.11 11.48
N ALA A 122 22.86 32.01 10.70
CA ALA A 122 23.25 32.22 9.31
C ALA A 122 24.69 32.77 9.24
N ALA A 123 25.58 32.03 8.58
CA ALA A 123 26.81 32.54 7.97
C ALA A 123 27.14 31.64 6.77
N GLU A 124 27.10 32.23 5.58
CA GLU A 124 27.61 31.67 4.34
C GLU A 124 29.11 31.37 4.41
N LEU A 125 29.55 30.34 3.69
CA LEU A 125 30.71 30.25 2.78
C LEU A 125 30.55 28.90 2.03
N ASP A 126 29.94 28.91 0.84
CA ASP A 126 30.60 28.93 -0.48
C ASP A 126 31.47 27.71 -0.80
N GLU A 127 31.00 26.90 -1.76
CA GLU A 127 31.75 26.43 -2.95
C GLU A 127 30.99 25.27 -3.63
N GLY A 128 30.60 25.43 -4.91
CA GLY A 128 30.19 24.28 -5.74
C GLY A 128 29.02 24.40 -6.71
N GLY A 129 28.79 25.57 -7.33
CA GLY A 129 28.46 25.66 -8.76
C GLY A 129 27.02 25.40 -9.26
N GLY A 130 26.30 26.49 -9.58
CA GLY A 130 25.63 26.59 -10.89
C GLY A 130 24.10 26.67 -10.94
N SER A 131 23.45 27.62 -10.25
CA SER A 131 22.07 28.04 -10.54
C SER A 131 22.04 29.43 -11.17
N ARG A 132 22.29 29.50 -12.48
CA ARG A 132 21.92 30.68 -13.27
C ARG A 132 20.40 30.81 -13.29
N GLN A 133 19.93 32.02 -13.01
CA GLN A 133 18.55 32.49 -13.22
C GLN A 133 17.99 31.96 -14.55
N ALA A 134 16.98 31.11 -14.47
CA ALA A 134 16.25 30.64 -15.65
C ALA A 134 15.17 31.66 -16.00
N VAL A 135 15.58 32.66 -16.78
CA VAL A 135 14.74 33.40 -17.73
C VAL A 135 13.90 32.37 -18.51
N PRO A 136 12.59 32.59 -18.79
CA PRO A 136 11.82 31.65 -19.60
C PRO A 136 12.55 31.40 -20.93
N PRO A 137 12.64 30.14 -21.41
CA PRO A 137 13.37 29.86 -22.63
C PRO A 137 12.68 30.57 -23.79
N ARG A 138 13.32 31.63 -24.28
CA ARG A 138 13.01 32.25 -25.56
C ARG A 138 13.20 31.16 -26.62
N LEU A 139 12.09 30.77 -27.25
CA LEU A 139 12.06 29.83 -28.37
C LEU A 139 13.02 30.34 -29.46
N GLN A 140 14.22 29.78 -29.50
CA GLN A 140 15.10 29.90 -30.64
C GLN A 140 14.55 28.94 -31.70
N LEU A 141 13.77 29.49 -32.63
CA LEU A 141 13.47 28.78 -33.87
C LEU A 141 14.77 28.72 -34.67
N SER A 142 15.47 27.58 -34.60
CA SER A 142 16.48 27.24 -35.59
C SER A 142 15.75 27.04 -36.92
N GLU A 143 16.03 27.91 -37.88
CA GLU A 143 15.63 27.77 -39.28
C GLU A 143 16.31 26.54 -39.87
N THR A 144 15.64 25.40 -39.82
CA THR A 144 16.05 24.21 -40.57
C THR A 144 14.80 23.56 -41.15
N ASN A 145 14.64 23.74 -42.47
CA ASN A 145 13.67 23.14 -43.40
C ASN A 145 12.19 23.13 -42.98
N PRO A 146 11.24 23.52 -43.85
CA PRO A 146 9.83 23.30 -43.60
C PRO A 146 9.55 21.79 -43.73
N ALA A 147 9.87 21.03 -42.68
CA ALA A 147 9.38 19.67 -42.54
C ALA A 147 7.86 19.73 -42.72
N THR A 148 7.35 19.00 -43.70
CA THR A 148 5.94 18.99 -44.04
C THR A 148 5.14 18.65 -42.77
N LEU A 149 3.92 19.18 -42.64
CA LEU A 149 3.10 18.99 -41.44
C LEU A 149 2.98 17.50 -41.05
N ASP A 150 2.99 16.62 -42.04
CA ASP A 150 2.95 15.18 -41.87
C ASP A 150 4.24 14.60 -41.29
N GLU A 151 5.42 15.08 -41.67
CA GLU A 151 6.70 14.70 -41.06
C GLU A 151 6.75 15.11 -39.58
N LEU A 152 6.20 16.28 -39.22
CA LEU A 152 6.13 16.73 -37.83
C LEU A 152 5.19 15.84 -37.01
N ARG A 153 4.05 15.43 -37.59
CA ARG A 153 3.11 14.49 -36.96
C ARG A 153 3.74 13.12 -36.77
N GLN A 154 4.46 12.60 -37.77
CA GLN A 154 5.16 11.33 -37.68
C GLN A 154 6.25 11.38 -36.60
N ARG A 155 7.08 12.43 -36.60
CA ARG A 155 8.12 12.62 -35.58
C ARG A 155 7.55 12.75 -34.16
N LEU A 156 6.40 13.41 -34.01
CA LEU A 156 5.69 13.50 -32.73
C LEU A 156 5.16 12.12 -32.31
N GLN A 157 4.57 11.36 -33.22
CA GLN A 157 4.08 10.01 -32.95
C GLN A 157 5.23 9.08 -32.54
N ASP A 158 6.36 9.10 -33.24
CA ASP A 158 7.55 8.31 -32.92
C ASP A 158 8.15 8.72 -31.56
N ARG A 159 8.21 10.02 -31.27
CA ARG A 159 8.64 10.52 -29.96
C ARG A 159 7.70 10.06 -28.84
N VAL A 160 6.40 10.02 -29.10
CA VAL A 160 5.40 9.52 -28.15
C VAL A 160 5.50 8.00 -27.98
N GLN A 161 5.71 7.24 -29.06
CA GLN A 161 5.88 5.79 -29.04
C GLN A 161 7.15 5.39 -28.28
N THR A 162 8.30 5.99 -28.60
CA THR A 162 9.55 5.75 -27.86
C THR A 162 9.41 6.08 -26.37
N MET A 163 8.68 7.14 -26.00
CA MET A 163 8.38 7.48 -24.60
C MET A 163 7.37 6.52 -23.95
N ARG A 164 6.49 5.87 -24.72
CA ARG A 164 5.58 4.81 -24.23
C ARG A 164 6.32 3.50 -24.01
N GLU A 165 7.20 3.12 -24.92
CA GLU A 165 8.07 1.94 -24.83
C GLU A 165 9.04 2.04 -23.67
N LYS A 166 9.74 3.17 -23.52
CA LYS A 166 10.63 3.45 -22.38
C LYS A 166 9.91 3.32 -21.02
N ARG A 167 8.61 3.63 -20.98
CA ARG A 167 7.77 3.52 -19.77
C ARG A 167 7.03 2.18 -19.66
N LYS A 168 7.19 1.26 -20.62
CA LYS A 168 6.39 0.03 -20.77
C LYS A 168 4.90 0.30 -20.59
N ALA A 169 4.42 1.40 -21.18
CA ALA A 169 3.06 1.89 -20.98
C ALA A 169 2.03 0.91 -21.56
N ASP A 170 2.33 0.25 -22.69
CA ASP A 170 1.43 -0.73 -23.29
C ASP A 170 1.32 -2.02 -22.48
N ASP A 171 2.42 -2.52 -21.88
CA ASP A 171 2.36 -3.65 -20.93
C ASP A 171 1.53 -3.32 -19.69
N ARG A 172 1.62 -2.07 -19.21
CA ARG A 172 0.81 -1.58 -18.09
C ARG A 172 -0.66 -1.42 -18.50
N GLN A 173 -0.94 -1.00 -19.72
CA GLN A 173 -2.31 -0.86 -20.24
C GLN A 173 -2.94 -2.21 -20.57
N SER A 174 -2.21 -3.16 -21.16
CA SER A 174 -2.66 -4.53 -21.42
C SER A 174 -2.87 -5.30 -20.10
N GLY A 175 -1.98 -5.12 -19.13
CA GLY A 175 -2.13 -5.58 -17.74
C GLY A 175 -3.34 -4.95 -17.04
N ALA A 176 -3.58 -3.65 -17.23
CA ALA A 176 -4.74 -2.96 -16.66
C ALA A 176 -6.06 -3.38 -17.33
N LYS A 177 -6.08 -3.58 -18.65
CA LYS A 177 -7.25 -4.06 -19.41
C LYS A 177 -7.61 -5.50 -19.01
N SER A 178 -6.63 -6.39 -18.93
CA SER A 178 -6.83 -7.76 -18.46
C SER A 178 -7.25 -7.83 -16.99
N ALA A 179 -6.68 -6.98 -16.13
CA ALA A 179 -7.11 -6.85 -14.73
C ALA A 179 -8.53 -6.28 -14.59
N LYS A 180 -8.94 -5.33 -15.46
CA LYS A 180 -10.30 -4.78 -15.50
C LYS A 180 -11.30 -5.81 -16.03
N ALA A 181 -10.94 -6.60 -17.03
CA ALA A 181 -11.73 -7.73 -17.52
C ALA A 181 -11.87 -8.83 -16.45
N TRP A 182 -10.80 -9.18 -15.75
CA TRP A 182 -10.84 -10.10 -14.61
C TRP A 182 -11.71 -9.58 -13.47
N ARG A 183 -11.62 -8.28 -13.15
CA ARG A 183 -12.48 -7.64 -12.14
C ARG A 183 -13.95 -7.67 -12.53
N LYS A 184 -14.30 -7.36 -13.78
CA LYS A 184 -15.70 -7.47 -14.26
C LYS A 184 -16.22 -8.90 -14.13
N ASN A 185 -15.43 -9.90 -14.52
CA ASN A 185 -15.80 -11.31 -14.41
C ASN A 185 -15.84 -11.84 -12.96
N ALA A 186 -15.01 -11.30 -12.07
CA ALA A 186 -14.97 -11.68 -10.65
C ALA A 186 -16.08 -11.00 -9.83
N VAL A 187 -16.47 -9.77 -10.16
CA VAL A 187 -17.54 -9.03 -9.49
C VAL A 187 -18.91 -9.61 -9.83
N GLY A 188 -19.14 -10.05 -11.08
CA GLY A 188 -20.39 -10.71 -11.49
C GLY A 188 -20.71 -12.02 -10.76
N LYS A 189 -19.71 -12.73 -10.21
CA LYS A 189 -19.89 -13.96 -9.42
C LYS A 189 -19.72 -13.77 -7.91
N GLY A 190 -19.29 -12.59 -7.45
CA GLY A 190 -18.87 -12.36 -6.06
C GLY A 190 -19.72 -11.37 -5.25
N ALA A 191 -20.59 -10.57 -5.89
CA ALA A 191 -21.25 -9.45 -5.24
C ALA A 191 -22.43 -9.81 -4.29
N LYS A 192 -22.91 -11.06 -4.25
CA LYS A 192 -24.00 -11.47 -3.33
C LYS A 192 -23.56 -11.97 -1.95
N GLN A 193 -22.27 -12.03 -1.64
CA GLN A 193 -21.82 -12.56 -0.35
C GLN A 193 -20.63 -11.79 0.20
N LYS A 194 -20.88 -10.67 0.88
CA LYS A 194 -20.13 -10.19 2.06
C LYS A 194 -20.58 -8.78 2.48
N ALA A 195 -21.62 -8.73 3.30
CA ALA A 195 -21.84 -7.67 4.29
C ALA A 195 -22.13 -8.38 5.62
N ALA A 196 -21.11 -8.50 6.48
CA ALA A 196 -21.21 -8.76 7.93
C ALA A 196 -19.83 -9.14 8.52
N ALA A 197 -19.10 -8.12 8.98
CA ALA A 197 -18.30 -8.06 10.23
C ALA A 197 -17.25 -9.17 10.57
N PRO A 198 -16.49 -9.05 11.69
CA PRO A 198 -15.21 -8.34 11.74
C PRO A 198 -14.04 -9.24 12.18
N ALA A 199 -12.81 -8.73 12.02
CA ALA A 199 -11.56 -9.39 12.35
C ALA A 199 -11.13 -9.08 13.79
N THR A 200 -10.79 -10.12 14.55
CA THR A 200 -10.00 -10.07 15.79
C THR A 200 -8.61 -10.60 15.52
N ASP A 201 -7.63 -9.89 16.08
CA ASP A 201 -6.19 -10.09 15.96
C ASP A 201 -5.68 -11.46 16.46
N ALA A 202 -4.62 -11.95 15.82
CA ALA A 202 -3.78 -13.02 16.34
C ALA A 202 -2.34 -12.80 15.86
N GLU A 203 -1.46 -12.59 16.84
CA GLU A 203 0.00 -12.52 16.77
C GLU A 203 0.63 -13.84 16.27
N PRO A 204 1.90 -13.81 15.79
CA PRO A 204 2.50 -14.83 14.96
C PRO A 204 3.23 -15.91 15.77
N ALA A 205 3.05 -17.18 15.38
CA ALA A 205 3.89 -18.28 15.85
C ALA A 205 5.04 -18.51 14.87
N GLU A 206 6.26 -18.29 15.33
CA GLU A 206 7.51 -18.72 14.71
C GLU A 206 7.55 -20.26 14.58
N GLN A 207 7.98 -20.74 13.42
CA GLN A 207 8.48 -22.10 13.25
C GLN A 207 9.75 -22.05 12.42
N ALA A 208 10.89 -22.02 13.11
CA ALA A 208 12.18 -22.36 12.54
C ALA A 208 12.29 -23.90 12.49
N GLN A 209 12.48 -24.43 11.28
CA GLN A 209 12.83 -25.83 11.05
C GLN A 209 14.35 -25.96 11.11
N ALA A 210 14.86 -26.65 12.12
CA ALA A 210 16.25 -27.12 12.14
C ALA A 210 16.32 -28.52 11.52
N GLN A 211 17.19 -28.65 10.53
CA GLN A 211 17.47 -29.86 9.76
C GLN A 211 18.16 -30.90 10.64
N THR A 212 17.72 -32.16 10.49
CA THR A 212 18.34 -33.34 11.07
C THR A 212 19.42 -33.85 10.12
N SER A 213 20.69 -33.73 10.50
CA SER A 213 21.78 -34.51 9.91
C SER A 213 22.11 -35.68 10.83
N SER A 214 22.17 -36.85 10.21
CA SER A 214 22.63 -38.15 10.70
C SER A 214 23.98 -38.13 11.42
N GLN A 215 24.13 -38.93 12.47
CA GLN A 215 25.37 -39.66 12.78
C GLN A 215 25.10 -40.88 13.69
N ALA A 216 25.99 -41.86 13.54
CA ALA A 216 25.92 -43.28 13.90
C ALA A 216 26.15 -43.57 15.41
N PRO A 217 25.96 -44.83 15.88
CA PRO A 217 25.93 -45.17 17.30
C PRO A 217 27.32 -45.55 17.84
N GLY A 218 27.62 -45.11 19.07
CA GLY A 218 28.64 -45.74 19.91
C GLY A 218 29.57 -44.77 20.64
N THR A 219 29.16 -44.24 21.80
CA THR A 219 30.05 -43.91 22.93
C THR A 219 29.20 -43.75 24.22
N PRO A 220 29.60 -44.32 25.39
CA PRO A 220 28.86 -44.22 26.66
C PRO A 220 28.90 -42.80 27.28
N PRO A 221 28.00 -42.48 28.25
CA PRO A 221 27.64 -41.12 28.61
C PRO A 221 28.67 -40.48 29.54
N GLN A 222 29.30 -39.40 29.10
CA GLN A 222 30.00 -38.48 30.00
C GLN A 222 29.10 -37.28 30.33
N ALA A 223 29.13 -36.90 31.60
CA ALA A 223 28.30 -35.92 32.24
C ALA A 223 28.36 -34.52 31.58
N ASP A 224 27.18 -33.91 31.49
CA ASP A 224 26.91 -32.46 31.49
C ASP A 224 27.81 -31.53 30.67
N GLN A 225 27.83 -31.71 29.34
CA GLN A 225 28.13 -30.60 28.42
C GLN A 225 26.84 -29.85 28.05
N ILE A 226 26.52 -28.81 28.81
CA ILE A 226 25.50 -27.82 28.42
C ILE A 226 26.08 -27.00 27.26
N SER A 227 25.74 -27.39 26.02
CA SER A 227 26.07 -26.58 24.84
C SER A 227 25.07 -25.42 24.69
N PHE A 228 25.56 -24.18 24.81
CA PHE A 228 24.76 -22.99 24.54
C PHE A 228 24.36 -22.97 23.05
N GLY A 229 23.07 -23.12 22.78
CA GLY A 229 22.51 -23.09 21.43
C GLY A 229 21.76 -24.36 21.02
N ARG A 230 21.89 -25.47 21.76
CA ARG A 230 21.08 -26.67 21.52
C ARG A 230 20.45 -27.18 22.82
N LEU A 231 19.19 -26.83 23.03
CA LEU A 231 18.38 -27.41 24.11
C LEU A 231 18.20 -28.92 23.85
N HIS A 232 18.87 -29.74 24.66
CA HIS A 232 18.64 -31.18 24.70
C HIS A 232 17.37 -31.45 25.51
N VAL A 233 16.22 -31.53 24.83
CA VAL A 233 14.95 -31.85 25.50
C VAL A 233 14.94 -33.36 25.79
N PRO A 234 14.90 -33.79 27.07
CA PRO A 234 14.85 -35.20 27.39
C PRO A 234 13.60 -35.87 26.79
N PRO A 235 13.70 -37.13 26.31
CA PRO A 235 12.63 -37.80 25.56
C PRO A 235 11.30 -37.93 26.35
N ASP A 236 11.35 -37.83 27.67
CA ASP A 236 10.18 -37.91 28.54
C ASP A 236 9.44 -36.58 28.72
N ALA A 237 10.10 -35.42 28.51
CA ALA A 237 9.43 -34.12 28.50
C ALA A 237 8.41 -34.02 27.35
N ALA A 238 8.70 -34.67 26.21
CA ALA A 238 7.76 -34.77 25.09
C ALA A 238 6.53 -35.65 25.38
N LYS A 239 6.59 -36.52 26.40
CA LYS A 239 5.46 -37.35 26.85
C LYS A 239 4.58 -36.58 27.85
N LEU A 240 5.16 -35.77 28.74
CA LEU A 240 4.38 -34.91 29.66
C LEU A 240 3.57 -33.83 28.94
N LEU A 241 4.12 -33.18 27.90
CA LEU A 241 3.40 -32.17 27.09
C LEU A 241 2.21 -32.76 26.29
N LYS A 242 2.17 -34.09 26.12
CA LYS A 242 1.09 -34.81 25.43
C LYS A 242 -0.07 -35.20 26.36
N GLN A 243 -0.03 -34.86 27.65
CA GLN A 243 -1.14 -35.12 28.56
C GLN A 243 -2.39 -34.29 28.21
N LYS A 244 -3.17 -34.86 27.30
CA LYS A 244 -4.64 -34.90 27.20
C LYS A 244 -5.43 -33.61 27.43
N LYS A 245 -5.17 -32.56 26.65
CA LYS A 245 -6.31 -31.76 26.18
C LYS A 245 -7.07 -32.59 25.14
N LYS A 246 -8.30 -33.03 25.45
CA LYS A 246 -9.17 -33.75 24.49
C LYS A 246 -9.23 -32.93 23.20
N LYS A 247 -8.54 -33.39 22.15
CA LYS A 247 -8.48 -32.67 20.88
C LYS A 247 -9.90 -32.61 20.34
N LYS A 248 -10.39 -31.39 20.11
CA LYS A 248 -11.69 -31.19 19.46
C LYS A 248 -11.69 -32.00 18.15
N PRO A 249 -12.76 -32.77 17.86
CA PRO A 249 -12.82 -33.59 16.65
C PRO A 249 -12.59 -32.72 15.42
N THR A 250 -11.84 -33.24 14.47
CA THR A 250 -11.57 -32.52 13.23
C THR A 250 -12.87 -32.29 12.46
N LYS A 251 -12.91 -31.25 11.61
CA LYS A 251 -14.08 -30.95 10.78
C LYS A 251 -14.51 -32.12 9.89
N LYS A 252 -13.58 -33.00 9.51
CA LYS A 252 -13.88 -34.23 8.76
C LYS A 252 -14.54 -35.29 9.63
N GLN A 253 -14.06 -35.49 10.86
CA GLN A 253 -14.68 -36.41 11.82
C GLN A 253 -16.08 -35.95 12.21
N LEU A 254 -16.28 -34.65 12.40
CA LEU A 254 -17.62 -34.07 12.60
C LEU A 254 -18.53 -34.31 11.38
N LEU A 255 -17.97 -34.38 10.17
CA LEU A 255 -18.72 -34.58 8.93
C LEU A 255 -19.15 -36.03 8.79
N GLU A 256 -18.26 -36.95 9.13
CA GLU A 256 -18.57 -38.38 9.21
C GLU A 256 -19.61 -38.66 10.29
N ALA A 257 -19.46 -38.04 11.47
CA ALA A 257 -20.46 -38.12 12.54
C ALA A 257 -21.81 -37.54 12.09
N ALA A 258 -21.82 -36.37 11.47
CA ALA A 258 -23.04 -35.76 10.94
C ALA A 258 -23.64 -36.56 9.78
N ARG A 259 -22.84 -37.27 8.97
CA ARG A 259 -23.34 -38.19 7.93
C ARG A 259 -24.04 -39.39 8.54
N LYS A 260 -23.43 -40.02 9.55
CA LYS A 260 -23.96 -41.17 10.27
C LYS A 260 -25.17 -40.82 11.15
N ALA A 261 -25.22 -39.60 11.68
CA ALA A 261 -26.38 -39.10 12.41
C ALA A 261 -27.56 -38.86 11.44
N GLN A 262 -28.67 -39.54 11.69
CA GLN A 262 -29.96 -39.17 11.13
C GLN A 262 -30.48 -37.89 11.81
N PRO A 263 -31.27 -37.07 11.09
CA PRO A 263 -31.95 -35.95 11.73
C PRO A 263 -32.87 -36.48 12.84
N PRO A 264 -32.81 -35.93 14.07
CA PRO A 264 -33.74 -36.35 15.12
C PRO A 264 -35.17 -36.05 14.68
N ALA A 265 -36.11 -36.94 14.99
CA ALA A 265 -37.53 -36.70 14.74
C ALA A 265 -37.99 -35.39 15.42
N PRO A 266 -38.89 -34.61 14.81
CA PRO A 266 -39.44 -33.42 15.44
C PRO A 266 -40.12 -33.81 16.75
N GLY A 267 -39.71 -33.19 17.86
CA GLY A 267 -40.23 -33.47 19.21
C GLY A 267 -39.47 -34.54 20.00
N SER A 268 -38.44 -35.19 19.45
CA SER A 268 -37.65 -36.17 20.21
C SER A 268 -36.81 -35.51 21.32
N GLN A 269 -36.49 -36.26 22.37
CA GLN A 269 -35.63 -35.80 23.49
C GLN A 269 -34.30 -35.22 22.98
N GLU A 270 -33.70 -35.81 21.92
CA GLU A 270 -32.48 -35.29 21.33
C GLU A 270 -32.64 -33.92 20.66
N ALA A 271 -33.79 -33.65 20.04
CA ALA A 271 -34.08 -32.35 19.44
C ALA A 271 -34.24 -31.28 20.53
N TRP A 272 -34.91 -31.63 21.64
CA TRP A 272 -35.03 -30.78 22.83
C TRP A 272 -33.68 -30.54 23.50
N ASP A 273 -32.85 -31.57 23.66
CA ASP A 273 -31.50 -31.43 24.22
C ASP A 273 -30.61 -30.54 23.36
N LYS A 274 -30.71 -30.65 22.02
CA LYS A 274 -30.01 -29.75 21.09
C LYS A 274 -30.51 -28.33 21.22
N ALA A 275 -31.82 -28.11 21.34
CA ALA A 275 -32.41 -26.80 21.56
C ALA A 275 -31.96 -26.19 22.90
N LEU A 276 -31.97 -26.98 23.99
CA LEU A 276 -31.48 -26.57 25.31
C LEU A 276 -29.99 -26.23 25.29
N LYS A 277 -29.14 -27.03 24.63
CA LYS A 277 -27.71 -26.72 24.46
C LYS A 277 -27.51 -25.43 23.69
N LYS A 278 -28.31 -25.18 22.64
CA LYS A 278 -28.26 -23.94 21.86
C LYS A 278 -28.75 -22.74 22.68
N ALA A 279 -29.81 -22.88 23.47
CA ALA A 279 -30.33 -21.86 24.38
C ALA A 279 -29.33 -21.52 25.49
N LYS A 280 -28.62 -22.53 26.01
CA LYS A 280 -27.46 -22.38 26.92
C LYS A 280 -26.23 -21.74 26.26
N GLY A 281 -26.29 -21.38 24.96
CA GLY A 281 -25.22 -20.70 24.23
C GLY A 281 -24.16 -21.62 23.61
N VAL A 282 -24.34 -22.94 23.66
CA VAL A 282 -23.39 -23.89 23.05
C VAL A 282 -23.54 -23.87 21.52
N LYS A 283 -22.45 -23.56 20.81
CA LYS A 283 -22.40 -23.56 19.33
C LYS A 283 -22.36 -24.99 18.79
N ILE A 284 -23.49 -25.48 18.32
CA ILE A 284 -23.66 -26.79 17.69
C ILE A 284 -23.22 -26.71 16.22
N TYR A 285 -22.40 -27.66 15.74
CA TYR A 285 -21.78 -27.61 14.41
C TYR A 285 -22.07 -28.88 13.60
N ASP A 286 -23.35 -29.22 13.45
CA ASP A 286 -23.80 -30.52 12.93
C ASP A 286 -24.37 -30.44 11.49
N ASP A 287 -24.36 -29.26 10.87
CA ASP A 287 -24.90 -29.05 9.52
C ASP A 287 -24.00 -29.70 8.44
N LYS A 288 -24.43 -30.84 7.88
CA LYS A 288 -23.70 -31.60 6.83
C LYS A 288 -23.21 -30.69 5.68
N SER A 289 -24.06 -29.77 5.20
CA SER A 289 -23.74 -28.89 4.06
C SER A 289 -22.71 -27.81 4.39
N ARG A 290 -22.75 -27.23 5.60
CA ARG A 290 -21.77 -26.22 6.04
C ARG A 290 -20.41 -26.86 6.30
N LEU A 291 -20.41 -28.05 6.88
CA LEU A 291 -19.19 -28.77 7.18
C LEU A 291 -18.46 -29.25 5.92
N ASN A 292 -19.20 -29.72 4.90
CA ASN A 292 -18.66 -29.98 3.56
C ASN A 292 -17.98 -28.73 2.95
N ARG A 293 -18.61 -27.55 3.05
CA ARG A 293 -18.05 -26.28 2.53
C ARG A 293 -16.78 -25.88 3.28
N ASP A 294 -16.75 -26.05 4.59
CA ASP A 294 -15.59 -25.75 5.41
C ASP A 294 -14.40 -26.66 5.12
N VAL A 295 -14.64 -27.97 5.02
CA VAL A 295 -13.61 -28.94 4.64
C VAL A 295 -13.06 -28.58 3.25
N LYS A 296 -13.92 -28.23 2.28
CA LYS A 296 -13.49 -27.79 0.94
C LYS A 296 -12.68 -26.49 0.99
N ARG A 297 -13.06 -25.52 1.84
CA ARG A 297 -12.32 -24.26 2.02
C ARG A 297 -10.94 -24.51 2.62
N GLU A 298 -10.85 -25.38 3.63
CA GLU A 298 -9.58 -25.78 4.26
C GLU A 298 -8.67 -26.49 3.26
N GLN A 299 -9.20 -27.44 2.48
CA GLN A 299 -8.44 -28.09 1.40
C GLN A 299 -7.93 -27.08 0.36
N ARG A 300 -8.76 -26.12 -0.05
CA ARG A 300 -8.33 -25.04 -0.97
C ARG A 300 -7.22 -24.19 -0.38
N GLN A 301 -7.30 -23.83 0.90
CA GLN A 301 -6.25 -23.09 1.60
C GLN A 301 -4.96 -23.91 1.70
N LYS A 302 -5.04 -25.20 2.05
CA LYS A 302 -3.88 -26.11 2.07
C LYS A 302 -3.22 -26.22 0.70
N LYS A 303 -4.01 -26.37 -0.38
CA LYS A 303 -3.49 -26.38 -1.76
C LYS A 303 -2.80 -25.05 -2.14
N LYS A 304 -3.38 -23.90 -1.76
CA LYS A 304 -2.75 -22.59 -1.96
C LYS A 304 -1.42 -22.46 -1.21
N ARG A 305 -1.41 -22.83 0.09
CA ARG A 305 -0.20 -22.83 0.92
C ARG A 305 0.88 -23.75 0.35
N ALA A 306 0.50 -24.96 -0.08
CA ALA A 306 1.43 -25.91 -0.70
C ALA A 306 2.00 -25.39 -2.02
N ARG A 307 1.19 -24.75 -2.88
CA ARG A 307 1.67 -24.10 -4.11
C ARG A 307 2.65 -22.97 -3.79
N GLN A 308 2.33 -22.08 -2.85
CA GLN A 308 3.20 -20.99 -2.44
C GLN A 308 4.53 -21.51 -1.87
N TRP A 309 4.49 -22.58 -1.08
CA TRP A 309 5.70 -23.21 -0.55
C TRP A 309 6.56 -23.80 -1.67
N LYS A 310 5.95 -24.52 -2.61
CA LYS A 310 6.66 -25.03 -3.80
C LYS A 310 7.29 -23.91 -4.63
N GLU A 311 6.57 -22.80 -4.83
CA GLU A 311 7.07 -21.63 -5.55
C GLU A 311 8.28 -21.00 -4.83
N ARG A 312 8.21 -20.84 -3.50
CA ARG A 312 9.35 -20.35 -2.70
C ARG A 312 10.57 -21.26 -2.82
N ASN A 313 10.38 -22.56 -2.64
CA ASN A 313 11.47 -23.54 -2.74
C ASN A 313 12.06 -23.57 -4.16
N SER A 314 11.23 -23.42 -5.18
CA SER A 314 11.69 -23.34 -6.58
C SER A 314 12.50 -22.08 -6.81
N LYS A 315 12.07 -20.92 -6.30
CA LYS A 315 12.81 -19.66 -6.40
C LYS A 315 14.17 -19.77 -5.70
N GLN A 316 14.18 -20.27 -4.46
CA GLN A 316 15.43 -20.48 -3.73
C GLN A 316 16.38 -21.42 -4.47
N ARG A 317 15.88 -22.54 -5.01
CA ARG A 317 16.69 -23.46 -5.82
C ARG A 317 17.18 -22.81 -7.11
N ALA A 318 16.37 -21.99 -7.77
CA ALA A 318 16.75 -21.28 -8.99
C ALA A 318 17.83 -20.24 -8.71
N GLU A 319 17.71 -19.48 -7.61
CA GLU A 319 18.72 -18.52 -7.15
C GLU A 319 20.05 -19.22 -6.80
N GLN A 320 19.99 -20.33 -6.06
CA GLN A 320 21.17 -21.16 -5.77
C GLN A 320 21.82 -21.67 -7.05
N LYS A 321 21.03 -22.19 -8.00
CA LYS A 321 21.54 -22.64 -9.31
C LYS A 321 22.15 -21.48 -10.09
N ALA A 322 21.51 -20.32 -10.15
CA ALA A 322 22.03 -19.14 -10.85
C ALA A 322 23.34 -18.63 -10.26
N GLN A 323 23.51 -18.71 -8.93
CA GLN A 323 24.79 -18.40 -8.29
C GLN A 323 25.85 -19.46 -8.63
N GLN A 324 25.48 -20.74 -8.64
CA GLN A 324 26.39 -21.82 -9.03
C GLN A 324 26.81 -21.72 -10.50
N THR A 325 25.90 -21.40 -11.42
CA THR A 325 26.23 -21.20 -12.84
C THR A 325 27.17 -20.03 -13.01
N LYS A 326 26.88 -18.86 -12.41
CA LYS A 326 27.79 -17.70 -12.43
C LYS A 326 29.20 -18.04 -11.93
N ARG A 327 29.31 -18.85 -10.88
CA ARG A 327 30.62 -19.32 -10.38
C ARG A 327 31.31 -20.23 -11.39
N LYS A 328 30.58 -21.17 -12.01
CA LYS A 328 31.11 -22.06 -13.05
C LYS A 328 31.58 -21.26 -14.26
N ASP A 329 30.80 -20.30 -14.71
CA ASP A 329 31.11 -19.45 -15.87
C ASP A 329 32.34 -18.57 -15.59
N ASN A 330 32.45 -18.01 -14.38
CA ASN A 330 33.66 -17.25 -13.98
C ASN A 330 34.91 -18.15 -13.88
N LEU A 331 34.75 -19.39 -13.41
CA LEU A 331 35.84 -20.36 -13.36
C LEU A 331 36.26 -20.79 -14.78
N SER A 332 35.30 -21.07 -15.67
CA SER A 332 35.59 -21.42 -17.06
C SER A 332 36.26 -20.27 -17.78
N ALA A 333 35.75 -19.03 -17.66
CA ALA A 333 36.39 -17.84 -18.21
C ALA A 333 37.82 -17.66 -17.67
N ARG A 334 38.06 -17.92 -16.38
CA ARG A 334 39.42 -17.87 -15.81
C ARG A 334 40.33 -18.97 -16.37
N THR A 335 39.79 -20.17 -16.65
CA THR A 335 40.58 -21.23 -17.30
C THR A 335 40.86 -20.91 -18.76
N GLU A 336 39.89 -20.37 -19.50
CA GLU A 336 40.01 -19.98 -20.90
C GLU A 336 41.02 -18.85 -21.06
N THR A 337 40.97 -17.80 -20.23
CA THR A 337 41.95 -16.71 -20.25
C THR A 337 43.36 -17.20 -19.92
N LYS A 338 43.54 -18.14 -18.99
CA LYS A 338 44.84 -18.79 -18.76
C LYS A 338 45.31 -19.58 -19.97
N MET A 339 44.43 -20.31 -20.64
CA MET A 339 44.76 -21.06 -21.86
C MET A 339 45.08 -20.12 -23.02
N GLN A 340 44.34 -19.03 -23.18
CA GLN A 340 44.59 -18.02 -24.21
C GLN A 340 45.90 -17.29 -23.95
N ASN A 341 46.21 -16.92 -22.71
CA ASN A 341 47.51 -16.34 -22.36
C ASN A 341 48.67 -17.31 -22.63
N ARG A 342 48.47 -18.61 -22.42
CA ARG A 342 49.45 -19.64 -22.80
C ARG A 342 49.60 -19.75 -24.32
N ARG A 343 48.50 -19.71 -25.09
CA ARG A 343 48.53 -19.69 -26.57
C ARG A 343 49.21 -18.44 -27.09
N ASN A 344 48.78 -17.25 -26.67
CA ASN A 344 49.38 -15.97 -27.02
C ASN A 344 50.89 -15.94 -26.69
N LYS A 345 51.33 -16.50 -25.56
CA LYS A 345 52.76 -16.61 -25.24
C LYS A 345 53.50 -17.55 -26.20
N ARG A 346 52.89 -18.65 -26.64
CA ARG A 346 53.47 -19.56 -27.64
C ARG A 346 53.54 -18.91 -29.01
N GLU A 347 52.46 -18.27 -29.44
CA GLU A 347 52.38 -17.52 -30.71
C GLU A 347 53.35 -16.34 -30.73
N ALA A 348 53.43 -15.55 -29.66
CA ALA A 348 54.39 -14.45 -29.55
C ALA A 348 55.84 -14.93 -29.56
N LYS A 349 56.15 -16.10 -28.96
CA LYS A 349 57.47 -16.72 -29.08
C LYS A 349 57.74 -17.20 -30.51
N LEU A 350 56.73 -17.79 -31.15
CA LEU A 350 56.82 -18.27 -32.53
C LEU A 350 56.97 -17.12 -33.54
N MET A 351 56.34 -15.97 -33.28
CA MET A 351 56.34 -14.78 -34.14
C MET A 351 57.37 -13.71 -33.72
N ARG A 352 58.29 -14.02 -32.79
CA ARG A 352 59.28 -13.05 -32.31
C ARG A 352 60.34 -12.78 -33.40
N PRO A 353 60.59 -11.52 -33.79
CA PRO A 353 61.58 -11.21 -34.83
C PRO A 353 63.00 -11.63 -34.38
N GLY A 354 63.72 -12.35 -35.24
CA GLY A 354 65.07 -12.87 -34.95
C GLY A 354 65.39 -14.19 -35.66
N PHE A 355 66.46 -14.86 -35.22
CA PHE A 355 67.00 -16.11 -35.80
C PHE A 355 66.15 -17.36 -35.48
N GLU A 356 65.41 -17.36 -34.36
CA GLU A 356 64.64 -18.54 -33.88
C GLU A 356 63.12 -18.44 -34.09
N GLY A 357 62.61 -17.32 -34.62
CA GLY A 357 61.18 -17.11 -34.87
C GLY A 357 60.79 -17.38 -36.33
N ARG A 358 59.51 -17.73 -36.57
CA ARG A 358 58.93 -17.73 -37.93
C ARG A 358 58.96 -16.30 -38.47
N ARG A 359 59.84 -16.05 -39.45
CA ARG A 359 59.81 -14.82 -40.25
C ARG A 359 58.48 -14.80 -41.02
N SER A 360 57.72 -13.71 -40.92
CA SER A 360 56.44 -13.54 -41.62
C SER A 360 56.55 -13.66 -43.14
N THR A 361 57.77 -13.58 -43.68
CA THR A 361 58.09 -13.62 -45.11
C THR A 361 58.79 -14.91 -45.56
N PHE A 362 59.03 -15.90 -44.68
CA PHE A 362 59.90 -17.05 -45.02
C PHE A 362 59.18 -18.36 -45.39
N ILE A 363 57.85 -18.40 -45.57
CA ILE A 363 57.20 -19.60 -46.14
C ILE A 363 56.10 -19.18 -47.13
N SER A 364 56.27 -19.63 -48.38
CA SER A 364 55.30 -19.76 -49.48
C SER A 364 54.19 -20.75 -49.15
#